data_AF-A0A7C8YW01-F1
#
_entry.id   AF-A0A7C8YW01-F1
#
_cell.length_a   1.000
_cell.length_b   1.000
_cell.length_c   1.000
_cell.angle_alpha   90.00
_cell.angle_beta   90.00
_cell.angle_gamma   90.00
#
_symmetry.space_group_name_H-M   'P 1'
#
loop_
_entity.id
_entity.type
_entity.pdbx_description
1 polymer ?
#
loop_
_entity_poly.entity_id
_entity_poly.type
_entity_poly.pdbx_seq_one_letter_code
_entity_poly.pdbx_strand_id
1 'polypeptide(L)'
;LEEGNSCFLSSTGNAETLGTELLESLLKMAPTKEEERRLQEYKDDSPVKLGQAEKFLKAVIDIPFAFKRVEAMLYVANFESEIEYLKKSFETLEVNHLSSSFFPCQT
;
A
#
# COMPACT_ATOMS: atom_id res chain seq x y z
N LEU A 1 19.77 -21.70 12.46
CA LEU A 1 18.38 -21.48 12.90
C LEU A 1 17.68 -20.48 11.96
N GLU A 2 17.82 -20.62 10.64
CA GLU A 2 17.32 -19.62 9.67
C GLU A 2 16.66 -20.26 8.44
N GLU A 3 15.94 -21.36 8.59
CA GLU A 3 15.11 -21.90 7.49
C GLU A 3 13.60 -21.92 7.80
N GLY A 4 13.18 -21.24 8.87
CA GLY A 4 11.77 -21.18 9.29
C GLY A 4 10.97 -20.00 8.74
N ASN A 5 11.63 -18.98 8.18
CA ASN A 5 10.99 -17.66 8.02
C ASN A 5 10.45 -17.41 6.60
N SER A 6 10.87 -18.21 5.62
CA SER A 6 10.42 -18.07 4.23
C SER A 6 8.92 -18.32 4.08
N CYS A 7 8.36 -19.27 4.84
CA CYS A 7 6.93 -19.61 4.76
C CYS A 7 6.03 -18.55 5.43
N PHE A 8 6.51 -17.87 6.48
CA PHE A 8 5.74 -16.84 7.20
C PHE A 8 5.60 -15.52 6.41
N LEU A 9 6.55 -15.26 5.51
CA LEU A 9 6.51 -14.12 4.58
C LEU A 9 5.47 -14.30 3.47
N SER A 10 4.96 -15.51 3.24
CA SER A 10 3.87 -15.71 2.26
C SER A 10 2.51 -15.24 2.79
N SER A 11 2.31 -15.19 4.11
CA SER A 11 1.07 -14.70 4.73
C SER A 11 1.13 -13.21 5.09
N THR A 12 2.33 -12.65 5.21
CA THR A 12 2.58 -11.25 5.54
C THR A 12 3.11 -10.58 4.27
N GLY A 13 2.23 -10.02 3.46
CA GLY A 13 2.60 -9.53 2.14
C GLY A 13 3.79 -8.57 2.19
N ASN A 14 4.77 -8.85 1.34
CA ASN A 14 6.04 -8.17 1.25
C ASN A 14 5.90 -6.84 0.50
N ALA A 15 5.53 -5.80 1.24
CA ALA A 15 5.35 -4.44 0.71
C ALA A 15 6.56 -3.96 -0.12
N GLU A 16 7.78 -4.34 0.25
CA GLU A 16 9.02 -3.93 -0.41
C GLU A 16 9.28 -4.60 -1.77
N THR A 17 8.71 -5.79 -2.05
CA THR A 17 8.97 -6.48 -3.32
C THR A 17 7.94 -6.15 -4.39
N LEU A 18 6.73 -5.77 -3.99
CA LEU A 18 5.64 -5.42 -4.92
C LEU A 18 5.75 -3.96 -5.40
N GLY A 19 6.37 -3.09 -4.61
CA GLY A 19 6.55 -1.66 -4.94
C GLY A 19 5.27 -0.85 -4.76
N THR A 20 5.43 0.43 -4.37
CA THR A 20 4.32 1.35 -4.09
C THR A 20 3.47 1.65 -5.33
N GLU A 21 4.10 1.80 -6.50
CA GLU A 21 3.41 2.06 -7.77
C GLU A 21 2.39 0.97 -8.14
N LEU A 22 2.76 -0.30 -7.92
CA LEU A 22 1.90 -1.43 -8.21
C LEU A 22 0.72 -1.50 -7.23
N LEU A 23 0.98 -1.25 -5.93
CA LEU A 23 -0.05 -1.22 -4.90
C LEU A 23 -1.07 -0.11 -5.17
N GLU A 24 -0.62 1.08 -5.58
CA GLU A 24 -1.49 2.18 -6.01
C GLU A 24 -2.32 1.82 -7.25
N SER A 25 -1.70 1.19 -8.24
CA SER A 25 -2.39 0.73 -9.45
C SER A 25 -3.46 -0.30 -9.12
N LEU A 26 -3.16 -1.23 -8.21
CA LEU A 26 -4.11 -2.24 -7.75
C LEU A 26 -5.29 -1.61 -7.00
N LEU A 27 -5.05 -0.60 -6.15
CA LEU A 27 -6.12 0.15 -5.50
C LEU A 27 -7.00 0.92 -6.49
N LYS A 28 -6.44 1.45 -7.57
CA LYS A 28 -7.20 2.11 -8.66
C LYS A 28 -8.09 1.13 -9.43
N MET A 29 -7.78 -0.16 -9.41
CA MET A 29 -8.60 -1.23 -9.99
C MET A 29 -9.65 -1.78 -9.01
N ALA A 30 -9.84 -1.16 -7.84
CA ALA A 30 -10.84 -1.60 -6.88
C ALA A 30 -12.25 -1.56 -7.51
N PRO A 31 -12.94 -2.71 -7.57
CA PRO A 31 -14.29 -2.78 -8.12
C PRO A 31 -15.28 -2.06 -7.21
N THR A 32 -16.35 -1.56 -7.80
CA THR A 32 -17.50 -1.05 -7.04
C THR A 32 -18.26 -2.20 -6.37
N LYS A 33 -19.04 -1.89 -5.33
CA LYS A 33 -19.84 -2.92 -4.61
C LYS A 33 -20.76 -3.73 -5.53
N GLU A 34 -21.29 -3.10 -6.58
CA GLU A 34 -22.15 -3.77 -7.55
C GLU A 34 -21.35 -4.68 -8.47
N GLU A 35 -20.15 -4.28 -8.89
CA GLU A 35 -19.26 -5.13 -9.67
C GLU A 35 -18.74 -6.33 -8.85
N GLU A 36 -18.40 -6.12 -7.58
CA GLU A 36 -18.01 -7.19 -6.66
C GLU A 36 -19.11 -8.26 -6.57
N ARG A 37 -20.36 -7.83 -6.34
CA ARG A 37 -21.51 -8.72 -6.28
C ARG A 37 -21.68 -9.52 -7.58
N ARG A 38 -21.56 -8.86 -8.72
CA ARG A 38 -21.67 -9.51 -10.05
C ARG A 38 -20.55 -10.51 -10.30
N LEU A 39 -19.32 -10.22 -9.88
CA LEU A 39 -18.17 -11.12 -10.00
C LEU A 39 -18.27 -12.30 -9.04
N GLN A 40 -18.84 -12.12 -7.85
CA GLN A 40 -19.08 -13.18 -6.87
C GLN A 40 -20.21 -14.13 -7.30
N GLU A 41 -21.29 -13.60 -7.89
CA GLU A 41 -22.42 -14.40 -8.38
C GLU A 41 -22.12 -15.12 -9.70
N TYR A 42 -20.99 -14.80 -10.34
CA TYR A 42 -20.58 -15.40 -11.60
C TYR A 42 -20.26 -16.89 -11.43
N LYS A 43 -20.93 -17.73 -12.23
CA LYS A 43 -20.66 -19.17 -12.35
C LYS A 43 -19.86 -19.44 -13.62
N ASP A 44 -18.91 -20.38 -13.54
CA ASP A 44 -18.04 -20.73 -14.68
C ASP A 44 -18.79 -21.27 -15.90
N ASP A 45 -20.01 -21.77 -15.72
CA ASP A 45 -20.90 -22.26 -16.79
C ASP A 45 -21.72 -21.15 -17.48
N SER A 46 -21.48 -19.88 -17.13
CA SER A 46 -22.23 -18.76 -17.69
C SER A 46 -21.97 -18.59 -19.20
N PRO A 47 -23.01 -18.32 -20.02
CA PRO A 47 -22.84 -18.08 -21.45
C PRO A 47 -22.01 -16.81 -21.74
N VAL A 48 -21.95 -15.88 -20.78
CA VAL A 48 -21.09 -14.70 -20.84
C VAL A 48 -19.75 -15.05 -20.21
N LYS A 49 -18.65 -14.98 -20.98
CA LYS A 49 -17.31 -15.25 -20.46
C LYS A 49 -16.68 -13.99 -19.86
N LEU A 50 -16.15 -14.10 -18.65
CA LEU A 50 -15.35 -13.02 -18.06
C LEU A 50 -14.08 -12.77 -18.90
N GLY A 51 -13.74 -11.50 -19.06
CA GLY A 51 -12.45 -11.07 -19.60
C GLY A 51 -11.28 -11.42 -18.69
N GLN A 52 -10.04 -11.28 -19.17
CA GLN A 52 -8.85 -11.60 -18.37
C GLN A 52 -8.73 -10.72 -17.12
N ALA A 53 -9.07 -9.43 -17.23
CA ALA A 53 -9.09 -8.49 -16.10
C ALA A 53 -10.18 -8.83 -15.07
N GLU A 54 -11.38 -9.19 -15.52
CA GLU A 54 -12.48 -9.58 -14.64
C GLU A 54 -12.18 -10.89 -13.89
N LYS A 55 -11.52 -11.85 -14.56
CA LYS A 55 -11.03 -13.08 -13.91
C LYS A 55 -10.00 -12.78 -12.83
N PHE A 56 -9.09 -11.85 -13.09
CA PHE A 56 -8.13 -11.39 -12.11
C PHE A 56 -8.85 -10.78 -10.89
N LEU A 57 -9.78 -9.84 -11.12
CA LEU A 57 -10.55 -9.22 -10.04
C LEU A 57 -11.40 -10.23 -9.27
N LYS A 58 -12.01 -11.22 -9.93
CA LYS A 58 -12.72 -12.30 -9.26
C LYS A 58 -11.82 -13.07 -8.29
N ALA A 59 -10.62 -13.46 -8.73
CA ALA A 59 -9.65 -14.15 -7.88
C ALA A 59 -9.19 -13.27 -6.69
N VAL A 60 -9.08 -11.96 -6.88
CA VAL A 60 -8.75 -11.01 -5.82
C VAL A 60 -9.89 -10.86 -4.82
N ILE A 61 -11.14 -10.75 -5.28
CA ILE A 61 -12.34 -10.63 -4.42
C ILE A 61 -12.57 -11.90 -3.58
N ASP A 62 -12.20 -13.07 -4.11
CA ASP A 62 -12.27 -14.34 -3.37
C ASP A 62 -11.33 -14.33 -2.13
N ILE A 63 -10.34 -13.43 -2.07
CA ILE A 63 -9.48 -13.22 -0.90
C ILE A 63 -10.17 -12.25 0.09
N PRO A 64 -10.43 -12.66 1.34
CA PRO A 64 -11.10 -11.81 2.32
C PRO A 64 -10.33 -10.51 2.58
N PHE A 65 -11.01 -9.37 2.44
CA PHE A 65 -10.44 -8.04 2.67
C PHE A 65 -9.25 -7.69 1.76
N ALA A 66 -9.16 -8.26 0.55
CA ALA A 66 -8.02 -8.07 -0.34
C ALA A 66 -7.56 -6.61 -0.50
N PHE A 67 -8.47 -5.71 -0.88
CA PHE A 67 -8.12 -4.30 -1.09
C PHE A 67 -7.73 -3.57 0.21
N LYS A 68 -8.30 -3.94 1.37
CA LYS A 68 -7.87 -3.40 2.67
C LYS A 68 -6.47 -3.87 3.04
N ARG A 69 -6.09 -5.11 2.66
CA ARG A 69 -4.71 -5.59 2.85
C ARG A 69 -3.73 -4.82 1.98
N VAL A 70 -4.11 -4.51 0.74
CA VAL A 70 -3.31 -3.68 -0.18
C VAL A 70 -3.16 -2.27 0.36
N GLU A 71 -4.22 -1.66 0.87
CA GLU A 71 -4.21 -0.34 1.52
C GLU A 71 -3.26 -0.32 2.72
N ALA A 72 -3.36 -1.31 3.61
CA ALA A 72 -2.45 -1.44 4.75
C ALA A 72 -0.99 -1.66 4.31
N MET A 73 -0.77 -2.43 3.23
CA MET A 73 0.56 -2.68 2.68
C MET A 73 1.18 -1.42 2.09
N LEU A 74 0.39 -0.60 1.39
CA LEU A 74 0.82 0.70 0.86
C LEU A 74 1.20 1.65 2.01
N TYR A 75 0.40 1.68 3.08
CA TYR A 75 0.72 2.45 4.28
C TYR A 75 2.07 2.05 4.88
N VAL A 76 2.30 0.74 5.08
CA VAL A 76 3.56 0.22 5.62
C VAL A 76 4.75 0.56 4.71
N ALA A 77 4.58 0.49 3.39
CA ALA A 77 5.63 0.85 2.43
C ALA A 77 6.03 2.33 2.51
N ASN A 78 5.05 3.22 2.71
CA ASN A 78 5.30 4.66 2.75
C ASN A 78 5.75 5.14 4.14
N PHE A 79 5.45 4.39 5.20
CA PHE A 79 5.62 4.81 6.58
C PHE A 79 7.01 5.33 6.92
N GLU A 80 8.07 4.60 6.53
CA GLU A 80 9.45 5.00 6.83
C GLU A 80 9.80 6.33 6.17
N SER A 81 9.42 6.49 4.90
CA SER A 81 9.68 7.72 4.15
C SER A 81 8.90 8.92 4.70
N GLU A 82 7.65 8.72 5.12
CA GLU A 82 6.82 9.76 5.74
C GLU A 82 7.42 10.22 7.07
N ILE A 83 7.89 9.27 7.90
CA ILE A 83 8.56 9.59 9.16
C ILE A 83 9.87 10.32 8.92
N GLU A 84 10.69 9.88 7.97
CA GLU A 84 11.96 10.53 7.65
C GLU A 84 11.73 11.98 7.19
N TYR A 85 10.73 12.19 6.34
CA TYR A 85 10.32 13.54 5.91
C TYR A 85 9.91 14.42 7.09
N LEU A 86 9.06 13.91 7.99
CA LEU A 86 8.63 14.62 9.20
C LEU A 86 9.82 15.00 10.09
N LYS A 87 10.76 14.07 10.34
CA LYS A 87 11.97 14.33 11.14
C LYS A 87 12.82 15.45 10.54
N LYS A 88 13.10 15.40 9.24
CA LYS A 88 13.88 16.45 8.54
C LYS A 88 13.18 17.82 8.60
N SER A 89 11.85 17.83 8.55
CA SER A 89 11.07 19.07 8.70
C SER A 89 11.28 19.71 10.09
N PHE A 90 11.25 18.89 11.15
CA PHE A 90 11.52 19.38 12.51
C PHE A 90 12.97 19.83 12.70
N GLU A 91 13.95 19.07 12.21
CA GLU A 91 15.36 19.47 12.27
C GLU A 91 15.59 20.82 11.58
N THR A 92 14.97 21.05 10.43
CA THR A 92 15.07 22.33 9.70
C THR A 92 14.51 23.49 10.54
N LEU A 93 13.41 23.29 11.27
CA LEU A 93 12.84 24.31 12.15
C LEU A 93 13.71 24.57 13.38
N GLU A 94 14.26 23.53 14.00
CA GLU A 94 15.16 23.67 15.15
C GLU A 94 16.45 24.40 14.77
N VAL A 95 17.05 24.08 13.62
CA VAL A 95 18.24 24.77 13.11
C VAL A 95 17.95 26.25 12.82
N ASN A 96 16.76 26.59 12.32
CA ASN A 96 16.36 27.99 12.13
C ASN A 96 16.14 28.74 13.46
N HIS A 97 15.62 28.06 14.48
CA HIS A 97 15.48 28.63 15.82
C HIS A 97 16.85 28.86 16.49
N LEU A 98 17.78 27.91 16.34
CA LEU A 98 19.14 28.01 16.85
C LEU A 98 19.98 29.04 16.08
N SER A 99 19.82 29.16 14.76
CA SER A 99 20.50 30.19 13.97
C SER A 99 20.00 31.61 14.30
N SER A 100 18.70 31.79 14.54
CA SER A 100 18.12 33.08 14.96
C SER A 100 18.59 33.51 16.35
N SER A 101 18.95 32.57 17.22
CA SER A 101 19.48 32.84 18.57
C SER A 101 21.02 32.97 18.61
N PHE A 102 21.73 32.50 17.57
CA PHE A 102 23.20 32.59 17.47
C PHE A 102 23.70 33.84 16.73
N PHE A 103 22.81 34.66 16.15
CA PHE A 103 23.15 36.02 15.69
C PHE A 103 22.64 37.08 16.68
N PRO A 104 23.31 37.32 17.82
CA PRO A 104 23.13 38.57 18.52
C PRO A 104 23.66 39.69 17.61
N CYS A 105 22.87 40.75 17.45
CA CYS A 105 23.12 41.93 16.65
C CYS A 105 24.61 42.25 16.47
N GLN A 106 25.11 42.17 15.24
CA GLN A 106 26.34 42.83 14.86
C GLN A 106 26.02 44.34 14.76
N THR A 107 26.44 45.09 15.77
CA THR A 107 26.48 46.57 15.79
C THR A 107 27.90 46.99 16.08
#